data_AF-A0A6B2XTD6-F1
#
_entry.id   AF-A0A6B2XTD6-F1
#
_cell.length_a   1.000
_cell.length_b   1.000
_cell.length_c   1.000
_cell.angle_alpha   90.00
_cell.angle_beta   90.00
_cell.angle_gamma   90.00
#
_symmetry.space_group_name_H-M   'P 1'
#
loop_
_entity.id
_entity.type
_entity.pdbx_description
1 polymer ?
#
loop_
_entity_poly.entity_id
_entity_poly.type
_entity_poly.pdbx_seq_one_letter_code
_entity_poly.pdbx_strand_id
1 'polypeptide(L)'
;GIDLPLTIPIGPVDLEWGPVFIVAVFTTLLAIGTKLSTRVNSVFTVIKVGITLFVIVVGFFFVDASNYSPFVPPAQPAPEQSALEQPLVGFLTGLEPTTYGVMGLLAGAALVFFAFIGFDVVATTAEEAKDPQRPLPRRIIGGLA
;
A
#
# COMPACT_ATOMS: atom_id res chain seq x y z
N GLY A 1 15.04 28.36 0.79
CA GLY A 1 13.89 27.52 0.42
C GLY A 1 12.63 28.25 0.83
N ILE A 2 11.52 28.06 0.12
CA ILE A 2 10.23 28.60 0.56
C ILE A 2 9.63 27.53 1.47
N ASP A 3 9.56 27.80 2.78
CA ASP A 3 8.89 26.91 3.74
C ASP A 3 7.38 27.09 3.59
N LEU A 4 6.77 26.25 2.77
CA LEU A 4 5.32 26.18 2.66
C LEU A 4 4.78 25.39 3.86
N PRO A 5 3.89 25.97 4.69
CA PRO A 5 3.28 25.24 5.79
C PRO A 5 2.48 24.06 5.23
N LEU A 6 2.75 22.84 5.70
CA LEU A 6 2.08 21.61 5.22
C LEU A 6 0.64 21.49 5.75
N THR A 7 0.32 22.20 6.82
CA THR A 7 -0.97 22.21 7.49
C THR A 7 -1.61 23.60 7.46
N ILE A 8 -2.92 23.63 7.24
CA ILE A 8 -3.75 24.83 7.36
C ILE A 8 -4.69 24.60 8.54
N PRO A 9 -4.59 25.38 9.63
CA PRO A 9 -5.49 25.22 10.76
C PRO A 9 -6.90 25.67 10.37
N ILE A 10 -7.87 24.74 10.34
CA ILE A 10 -9.29 25.03 10.11
C ILE A 10 -10.05 24.69 11.39
N GLY A 11 -10.18 25.68 12.28
CA GLY A 11 -10.83 25.51 13.57
C GLY A 11 -10.03 24.56 14.48
N PRO A 12 -10.62 23.46 14.99
CA PRO A 12 -9.91 22.50 15.85
C PRO A 12 -9.10 21.45 15.08
N VAL A 13 -9.08 21.47 13.74
CA VAL A 13 -8.45 20.44 12.91
C VAL A 13 -7.40 21.08 12.00
N ASP A 14 -6.20 20.51 11.99
CA ASP A 14 -5.14 20.85 11.04
C ASP A 14 -5.38 20.12 9.72
N LEU A 15 -5.68 20.87 8.66
CA LEU A 15 -5.94 20.31 7.34
C LEU A 15 -4.64 20.27 6.53
N GLU A 16 -4.19 19.07 6.17
CA GLU A 16 -3.10 18.91 5.20
C GLU A 16 -3.63 19.18 3.78
N TRP A 17 -3.19 20.29 3.18
CA TRP A 17 -3.66 20.68 1.85
C TRP A 17 -3.09 19.78 0.75
N GLY A 18 -1.96 19.10 0.98
CA GLY A 18 -1.31 18.19 0.02
C GLY A 18 -2.17 16.99 -0.35
N PRO A 19 -2.55 16.12 0.61
CA PRO A 19 -3.45 15.00 0.36
C PRO A 19 -4.80 15.44 -0.19
N VAL A 20 -5.37 16.53 0.33
CA VAL A 20 -6.66 17.08 -0.12
C VAL A 20 -6.59 17.49 -1.59
N PHE A 21 -5.52 18.19 -1.99
CA PHE A 21 -5.31 18.59 -3.38
C PHE A 21 -5.17 17.37 -4.30
N ILE A 22 -4.38 16.37 -3.90
CA ILE A 22 -4.19 15.14 -4.66
C ILE A 22 -5.53 14.41 -4.85
N VAL A 23 -6.30 14.21 -3.77
CA VAL A 23 -7.62 13.57 -3.82
C VAL A 23 -8.56 14.36 -4.73
N ALA A 24 -8.63 15.68 -4.58
CA ALA A 24 -9.48 16.52 -5.43
C ALA A 24 -9.12 16.39 -6.92
N VAL A 25 -7.83 16.41 -7.26
CA VAL A 25 -7.36 16.22 -8.65
C VAL A 25 -7.78 14.85 -9.18
N PHE A 26 -7.54 13.77 -8.43
CA PHE A 26 -7.96 12.43 -8.86
C PHE A 26 -9.48 12.33 -8.99
N THR A 27 -10.26 12.84 -8.04
CA THR A 27 -11.72 12.86 -8.10
C THR A 27 -12.22 13.62 -9.33
N THR A 28 -11.67 14.79 -9.63
CA THR A 28 -12.03 15.56 -10.84
C THR A 28 -11.65 14.81 -12.12
N LEU A 29 -10.47 14.22 -12.16
CA LEU A 29 -10.00 13.44 -13.31
C LEU A 29 -10.88 12.20 -13.55
N LEU A 30 -11.30 11.51 -12.48
CA LEU A 30 -12.25 10.40 -12.54
C LEU A 30 -13.64 10.88 -13.03
N ALA A 31 -14.12 12.03 -12.53
CA ALA A 31 -15.40 12.61 -12.93
C ALA A 31 -15.43 13.05 -14.41
N ILE A 32 -14.29 13.49 -14.96
CA ILE A 32 -14.14 13.90 -16.37
C ILE A 32 -14.06 12.67 -17.31
N GLY A 33 -13.84 11.48 -16.77
CA GLY A 33 -13.86 10.23 -17.53
C GLY A 33 -12.56 10.01 -18.30
N THR A 34 -11.68 9.18 -17.75
CA THR A 34 -10.42 8.80 -18.41
C THR A 34 -10.64 7.74 -19.48
N LYS A 35 -11.10 8.18 -20.66
CA LYS A 35 -11.03 7.35 -21.87
C LYS A 35 -9.61 7.41 -22.45
N LEU A 36 -8.67 6.65 -21.87
CA LEU A 36 -7.38 6.43 -22.55
C LEU A 36 -6.77 5.03 -22.33
N SER A 37 -6.69 4.33 -23.46
CA SER A 37 -5.66 3.41 -23.94
C SER A 37 -5.09 2.35 -22.98
N THR A 38 -5.54 1.12 -23.19
CA THR A 38 -4.95 -0.13 -22.67
C THR A 38 -3.45 -0.28 -22.97
N ARG A 39 -2.93 0.34 -24.04
CA ARG A 39 -1.49 0.29 -24.37
C ARG A 39 -0.65 1.06 -23.36
N VAL A 40 -1.09 2.25 -22.97
CA VAL A 40 -0.39 3.08 -21.98
C VAL A 40 -0.37 2.37 -20.63
N ASN A 41 -1.53 1.84 -20.19
CA ASN A 41 -1.64 1.07 -18.96
C ASN A 41 -0.73 -0.18 -18.94
N SER A 42 -0.62 -0.87 -20.09
CA SER A 42 0.24 -2.05 -20.22
C SER A 42 1.73 -1.68 -20.13
N VAL A 43 2.15 -0.57 -20.73
CA VAL A 43 3.55 -0.08 -20.63
C VAL A 43 3.92 0.21 -19.18
N PHE A 44 3.07 0.96 -18.46
CA PHE A 44 3.29 1.22 -17.03
C PHE A 44 3.37 -0.07 -16.22
N THR A 45 2.52 -1.05 -16.54
CA THR A 45 2.53 -2.36 -15.88
C THR A 45 3.83 -3.12 -16.11
N VAL A 46 4.35 -3.13 -17.34
CA VAL A 46 5.64 -3.79 -17.64
C VAL A 46 6.79 -3.10 -16.93
N ILE A 47 6.81 -1.76 -16.90
CA ILE A 47 7.85 -0.99 -16.22
C ILE A 47 7.87 -1.31 -14.72
N LYS A 48 6.71 -1.25 -14.03
CA LYS A 48 6.66 -1.53 -12.59
C LYS A 48 7.09 -2.96 -12.26
N VAL A 49 6.66 -3.95 -13.06
CA VAL A 49 7.07 -5.35 -12.87
C VAL A 49 8.56 -5.52 -13.10
N GLY A 50 9.12 -4.85 -14.11
CA GLY A 50 10.56 -4.84 -14.36
C GLY A 50 11.36 -4.27 -13.19
N ILE A 51 10.90 -3.16 -12.60
CA ILE A 51 11.53 -2.57 -11.40
C ILE A 51 11.46 -3.55 -10.23
N THR A 52 10.31 -4.19 -9.98
CA THR A 52 10.18 -5.19 -8.91
C THR A 52 11.15 -6.36 -9.08
N LEU A 53 11.24 -6.92 -10.29
CA LEU A 53 12.18 -8.01 -10.59
C LEU A 53 13.64 -7.56 -10.43
N PHE A 54 13.97 -6.35 -10.87
CA PHE A 54 15.30 -5.77 -10.67
C PHE A 54 15.65 -5.64 -9.18
N VAL A 55 14.74 -5.12 -8.36
CA VAL A 55 14.95 -4.99 -6.91
C VAL A 55 15.09 -6.35 -6.25
N ILE A 56 14.33 -7.37 -6.66
CA ILE A 56 14.49 -8.74 -6.15
C ILE A 56 15.87 -9.29 -6.50
N VAL A 57 16.31 -9.17 -7.76
CA VAL A 57 17.60 -9.69 -8.21
C VAL A 57 18.75 -8.98 -7.51
N VAL A 58 18.76 -7.64 -7.48
CA VAL A 58 19.80 -6.87 -6.81
C VAL A 58 19.76 -7.11 -5.30
N GLY A 59 18.57 -7.07 -4.69
CA GLY A 59 18.39 -7.28 -3.26
C GLY A 59 18.90 -8.64 -2.79
N PHE A 60 18.77 -9.69 -3.61
CA PHE A 60 19.33 -11.01 -3.31
C PHE A 60 20.84 -10.98 -3.08
N PHE A 61 21.59 -10.13 -3.80
CA PHE A 61 23.04 -9.98 -3.61
C PHE A 61 23.41 -9.20 -2.34
N PHE A 62 22.46 -8.52 -1.70
CA PHE A 62 22.65 -7.75 -0.45
C PHE A 62 22.13 -8.48 0.80
N VAL A 63 21.72 -9.75 0.68
CA VAL A 63 21.21 -10.52 1.83
C VAL A 63 22.34 -11.07 2.68
N ASP A 64 22.46 -10.56 3.90
CA ASP A 64 23.38 -11.07 4.93
C ASP A 64 22.65 -11.99 5.92
N ALA A 65 23.05 -13.26 5.98
CA ALA A 65 22.42 -14.26 6.83
C ALA A 65 22.54 -13.98 8.35
N SER A 66 23.53 -13.19 8.75
CA SER A 66 23.73 -12.79 10.15
C SER A 66 22.61 -11.87 10.67
N ASN A 67 21.92 -11.14 9.80
CA ASN A 67 20.84 -10.23 10.19
C ASN A 67 19.54 -10.94 10.58
N TYR A 68 19.44 -12.27 10.34
CA TYR A 68 18.26 -13.05 10.70
C TYR A 68 18.23 -13.48 12.18
N SER A 69 19.25 -13.17 12.97
CA SER A 69 19.33 -13.55 14.38
C SER A 69 19.41 -12.33 15.31
N PRO A 70 18.44 -12.13 16.22
CA PRO A 70 17.22 -12.91 16.42
C PRO A 70 16.15 -12.60 15.36
N PHE A 71 15.45 -13.63 14.85
CA PHE A 71 14.41 -13.46 13.81
C PHE A 71 13.26 -12.55 14.27
N VAL A 72 12.93 -12.61 15.56
CA VAL A 72 12.01 -11.67 16.20
C VAL A 72 12.82 -10.79 17.15
N PRO A 73 13.08 -9.52 16.79
CA PRO A 73 13.72 -8.57 17.70
C PRO A 73 12.83 -8.32 18.91
N PRO A 74 13.42 -8.01 20.09
CA PRO A 74 12.66 -7.70 21.29
C PRO A 74 11.74 -6.49 21.06
N ALA A 75 10.56 -6.51 21.68
CA ALA A 75 9.58 -5.44 21.52
C ALA A 75 10.15 -4.11 22.02
N GLN A 76 10.04 -3.07 21.18
CA GLN A 76 10.38 -1.70 21.52
C GLN A 76 9.11 -0.84 21.43
N PRO A 77 8.95 0.16 22.32
CA PRO A 77 7.83 1.08 22.24
C PRO A 77 7.86 1.81 20.90
N ALA A 78 6.71 1.87 20.22
CA ALA A 78 6.58 2.64 19.00
C ALA A 78 6.64 4.15 19.31
N PRO A 79 7.01 5.00 18.35
CA PRO A 79 6.88 6.45 18.50
C PRO A 79 5.45 6.79 18.90
N GLU A 80 5.28 7.67 19.90
CA GLU A 80 3.95 8.12 20.30
C GLU A 80 3.24 8.76 19.10
N GLN A 81 2.13 8.14 18.71
CA GLN A 81 1.28 8.59 17.62
C GLN A 81 -0.03 9.09 18.21
N SER A 82 -0.63 10.08 17.55
CA SER A 82 -1.93 10.62 17.97
C SER A 82 -2.95 9.49 18.11
N ALA A 83 -3.94 9.64 19.00
CA ALA A 83 -4.94 8.58 19.25
C ALA A 83 -5.74 8.16 18.00
N LEU A 84 -5.71 8.96 16.93
CA LEU A 84 -6.31 8.67 15.62
C LEU A 84 -5.38 7.88 14.66
N GLU A 85 -4.08 7.88 14.92
CA GLU A 85 -3.05 7.25 14.09
C GLU A 85 -2.65 5.86 14.62
N GLN A 86 -3.00 5.55 15.87
CA GLN A 86 -2.72 4.23 16.44
C GLN A 86 -3.56 3.12 15.77
N PRO A 87 -3.03 1.88 15.67
CA PRO A 87 -3.80 0.74 15.21
C PRO A 87 -5.10 0.55 16.01
N LEU A 88 -6.21 0.25 15.32
CA LEU A 88 -7.52 -0.03 15.95
C LEU A 88 -7.43 -1.05 17.08
N VAL A 89 -6.56 -2.05 16.95
CA VAL A 89 -6.32 -3.06 18.00
C VAL A 89 -5.67 -2.42 19.23
N GLY A 90 -4.69 -1.53 19.07
CA GLY A 90 -4.09 -0.79 20.18
C GLY A 90 -5.10 0.11 20.89
N PHE A 91 -5.93 0.83 20.12
CA PHE A 91 -7.02 1.63 20.66
C PHE A 91 -8.04 0.82 21.47
N LEU A 92 -8.50 -0.33 20.94
CA LEU A 92 -9.52 -1.15 21.60
C LEU A 92 -8.99 -1.95 22.79
N THR A 93 -7.73 -2.38 22.75
CA THR A 93 -7.13 -3.24 23.79
C THR A 93 -6.37 -2.46 24.87
N GLY A 94 -6.08 -1.18 24.65
CA GLY A 94 -5.26 -0.36 25.54
C GLY A 94 -3.80 -0.80 25.62
N LEU A 95 -3.35 -1.63 24.67
CA LEU A 95 -1.98 -2.10 24.59
C LEU A 95 -1.12 -1.07 23.85
N GLU A 96 0.00 -0.70 24.45
CA GLU A 96 1.04 0.14 23.84
C GLU A 96 1.48 -0.45 22.49
N PRO A 97 1.42 0.33 21.39
CA PRO A 97 1.95 -0.10 20.11
C PRO A 97 3.45 -0.37 20.22
N THR A 98 3.91 -1.46 19.59
CA THR A 98 5.34 -1.82 19.57
C THR A 98 5.82 -1.87 18.13
N THR A 99 7.04 -1.36 17.87
CA THR A 99 7.65 -1.41 16.52
C THR A 99 8.19 -2.79 16.19
N TYR A 100 8.64 -3.52 17.22
CA TYR A 100 9.25 -4.85 17.11
C TYR A 100 8.52 -5.87 18.01
N GLY A 101 8.98 -7.12 18.01
CA GLY A 101 8.31 -8.21 18.73
C GLY A 101 7.08 -8.74 17.99
N VAL A 102 6.34 -9.64 18.63
CA VAL A 102 5.20 -10.33 18.02
C VAL A 102 4.08 -9.34 17.64
N MET A 103 3.82 -8.35 18.49
CA MET A 103 2.79 -7.34 18.22
C MET A 103 3.19 -6.40 17.06
N GLY A 104 4.45 -5.96 17.01
CA GLY A 104 4.98 -5.20 15.88
C GLY A 104 4.96 -5.99 14.56
N LEU A 105 5.29 -7.29 14.61
CA LEU A 105 5.20 -8.19 13.45
C LEU A 105 3.76 -8.30 12.94
N LEU A 106 2.78 -8.49 13.83
CA LEU A 106 1.36 -8.56 13.46
C LEU A 106 0.85 -7.23 12.88
N ALA A 107 1.25 -6.09 13.45
CA ALA A 107 0.92 -4.78 12.92
C ALA A 107 1.52 -4.56 11.52
N GLY A 108 2.78 -4.94 11.31
CA GLY A 108 3.42 -4.91 10.01
C GLY A 108 2.76 -5.84 8.99
N ALA A 109 2.39 -7.06 9.40
CA ALA A 109 1.66 -8.00 8.55
C ALA A 109 0.29 -7.44 8.13
N ALA A 110 -0.42 -6.76 9.03
CA ALA A 110 -1.68 -6.09 8.71
C ALA A 110 -1.47 -4.95 7.70
N LEU A 111 -0.36 -4.20 7.77
CA LEU A 111 -0.03 -3.17 6.79
C LEU A 111 0.25 -3.78 5.41
N VAL A 112 0.97 -4.89 5.34
CA VAL A 112 1.24 -5.59 4.06
C VAL A 112 -0.05 -6.16 3.44
N PHE A 113 -1.07 -6.50 4.25
CA PHE A 113 -2.36 -6.96 3.73
C PHE A 113 -3.03 -5.96 2.78
N PHE A 114 -2.80 -4.65 2.96
CA PHE A 114 -3.30 -3.62 2.04
C PHE A 114 -2.74 -3.77 0.62
N ALA A 115 -1.61 -4.45 0.42
CA ALA A 115 -1.06 -4.73 -0.91
C ALA A 115 -1.94 -5.69 -1.74
N PHE A 116 -2.85 -6.43 -1.10
CA PHE A 116 -3.82 -7.30 -1.79
C PHE A 116 -5.10 -6.56 -2.22
N ILE A 117 -5.26 -5.28 -1.85
CA ILE A 117 -6.39 -4.45 -2.29
C ILE A 117 -6.22 -4.17 -3.79
N GLY A 118 -7.20 -4.58 -4.59
CA GLY A 118 -7.17 -4.45 -6.04
C GLY A 118 -7.12 -5.79 -6.79
N PHE A 119 -6.94 -6.92 -6.11
CA PHE A 119 -7.12 -8.24 -6.74
C PHE A 119 -8.58 -8.47 -7.20
N ASP A 120 -9.53 -7.94 -6.44
CA ASP A 120 -10.96 -7.95 -6.72
C ASP A 120 -11.34 -7.22 -8.02
N VAL A 121 -10.51 -6.26 -8.48
CA VAL A 121 -10.68 -5.58 -9.78
C VAL A 121 -10.62 -6.55 -10.96
N VAL A 122 -9.86 -7.65 -10.84
CA VAL A 122 -9.82 -8.70 -11.88
C VAL A 122 -11.17 -9.42 -11.97
N ALA A 123 -11.85 -9.59 -10.84
CA ALA A 123 -13.17 -10.22 -10.79
C ALA A 123 -14.28 -9.27 -11.26
N THR A 124 -14.20 -7.97 -10.98
CA THR A 124 -15.20 -7.00 -11.45
C THR A 124 -15.09 -6.71 -12.95
N THR A 125 -13.88 -6.77 -13.52
CA THR A 125 -13.67 -6.61 -14.99
C THR A 125 -13.99 -7.88 -15.78
N ALA A 126 -14.48 -8.94 -15.12
CA ALA A 126 -14.85 -10.20 -15.74
C ALA A 126 -15.95 -10.08 -16.79
N GLU A 127 -16.85 -9.11 -16.62
CA GLU A 127 -18.01 -8.90 -17.50
C GLU A 127 -17.60 -8.37 -18.88
N GLU A 128 -16.42 -7.75 -18.98
CA GLU A 128 -15.85 -7.24 -20.25
C GLU A 128 -14.90 -8.26 -20.91
N ALA A 129 -14.67 -9.41 -20.29
CA ALA A 129 -13.79 -10.45 -20.80
C ALA A 129 -14.50 -11.32 -21.84
N LYS A 130 -13.90 -11.43 -23.03
CA LYS A 130 -14.36 -12.35 -24.07
C LYS A 130 -14.12 -13.81 -23.62
N ASP A 131 -15.20 -14.58 -23.47
CA ASP A 131 -15.23 -15.95 -22.92
C ASP A 131 -14.61 -16.05 -21.52
N PRO A 132 -15.34 -15.71 -20.43
CA PRO A 132 -14.78 -15.62 -19.08
C PRO A 132 -14.36 -16.96 -18.47
N GLN A 133 -14.84 -18.10 -18.98
CA GLN A 133 -14.69 -19.42 -18.33
C GLN A 133 -13.24 -19.91 -18.26
N ARG A 134 -12.37 -19.47 -19.17
CA ARG A 134 -10.97 -19.91 -19.27
C ARG A 134 -9.92 -18.86 -18.87
N PRO A 135 -10.02 -17.58 -19.28
CA PRO A 135 -9.03 -16.57 -18.96
C PRO A 135 -9.15 -16.03 -17.53
N LEU A 136 -10.34 -16.01 -16.92
CA LEU A 136 -10.49 -15.50 -15.55
C LEU A 136 -9.78 -16.38 -14.51
N PRO A 137 -9.97 -17.72 -14.48
CA PRO A 137 -9.26 -18.56 -13.51
C PRO A 137 -7.73 -18.43 -13.67
N ARG A 138 -7.24 -18.36 -14.92
CA ARG A 138 -5.81 -18.22 -15.21
C ARG A 138 -5.25 -16.87 -14.78
N ARG A 139 -6.00 -15.79 -14.92
CA ARG A 139 -5.58 -14.44 -14.52
C ARG A 139 -5.64 -14.23 -13.02
N ILE A 140 -6.62 -14.83 -12.35
CA ILE A 140 -6.69 -14.85 -10.88
C ILE A 140 -5.48 -15.59 -10.31
N ILE A 141 -5.20 -16.80 -10.78
CA ILE A 141 -4.06 -17.59 -10.30
C ILE A 141 -2.74 -16.95 -10.71
N GLY A 142 -2.63 -16.45 -11.94
CA GLY A 142 -1.42 -15.79 -12.45
C GLY A 142 -1.19 -14.38 -11.91
N GLY A 143 -2.20 -13.73 -11.34
CA GLY A 143 -2.06 -12.43 -10.66
C GLY A 143 -1.66 -12.56 -9.19
N LEU A 144 -1.76 -13.78 -8.62
CA LEU A 144 -1.37 -14.11 -7.25
C LEU A 144 0.06 -14.68 -7.15
N ALA A 145 0.68 -15.06 -8.27
CA ALA A 145 2.03 -15.63 -8.36
C ALA A 145 3.04 -14.58 -8.86
#